data_AF-A0A7W1H0E1-F1
#
_entry.id   AF-A0A7W1H0E1-F1
#
_cell.length_a   1.000
_cell.length_b   1.000
_cell.length_c   1.000
_cell.angle_alpha   90.00
_cell.angle_beta   90.00
_cell.angle_gamma   90.00
#
_symmetry.space_group_name_H-M   'P 1'
#
loop_
_entity.id
_entity.type
_entity.pdbx_description
1 polymer ?
#
loop_
_entity_poly.entity_id
_entity_poly.type
_entity_poly.pdbx_seq_one_letter_code
_entity_poly.pdbx_strand_id
1 'polypeptide(L)'
;MRLTELFASLANAWPVNDIDTSFPPSTDGSGLMAQLVDAIDVEDAMTSVDVTGTVTVSGTLTLKDGLAPAPTTLVSRIFPSMRFAFAPANDWKSDFRASSNTASGYTLQVDTLPLDVSIPPDLLAAHPDPAKQGIDKSIVLSDGASDSTISREFALTIEAAGAIRLESHLPISVGPCRIFGLPAKAVHDLRFVASPARARAELDWLVRPLDTGAFAFGGGGLGFGGIDLDWTVHGSALADLRKRLRIREDAEFVLEELVLPSVIPVPQHGNIGLRKSLDPGESLADFLTFTDAPLVVPLGDSAQLFLSKLFFATPREGADWWSGLTLEGGVAWSDGTDGDFELELGLIDGDVLRVSFAHTPPPLGDEIPLIRLDLWKIMVDVFRVRAGVSLRELGKDSPDPGAAIQLLADIIIREKPGESTGAASAVTITKDDNKPFEAALVDVGWDRGKPTGNMVMPHGAQLKLSRFALEVREMGLVYEQGATYFSVSGGIRETTAPLKGSIWFTR
;
A
#
# COMPACT_ATOMS: atom_id res chain seq x y z
N MET A 1 47.51 -17.04 11.42
CA MET A 1 47.10 -18.47 11.26
C MET A 1 46.14 -18.51 10.09
N ARG A 2 46.17 -19.54 9.22
CA ARG A 2 45.26 -19.53 8.05
C ARG A 2 43.83 -19.86 8.47
N LEU A 3 42.84 -19.28 7.78
CA LEU A 3 41.44 -19.61 8.02
C LEU A 3 41.19 -21.13 7.86
N THR A 4 41.79 -21.80 6.88
CA THR A 4 41.66 -23.28 6.73
C THR A 4 42.18 -24.11 7.89
N GLU A 5 43.17 -23.62 8.63
CA GLU A 5 43.76 -24.34 9.75
C GLU A 5 42.83 -24.29 10.99
N LEU A 6 42.08 -23.20 11.14
CA LEU A 6 41.03 -23.05 12.17
C LEU A 6 39.71 -23.74 11.77
N PHE A 7 39.44 -23.86 10.47
CA PHE A 7 38.15 -24.25 9.92
C PHE A 7 38.15 -25.62 9.19
N ALA A 8 39.18 -26.46 9.31
CA ALA A 8 39.24 -27.75 8.60
C ALA A 8 38.02 -28.67 8.84
N SER A 9 37.37 -28.58 10.01
CA SER A 9 36.09 -29.27 10.30
C SER A 9 34.85 -28.51 9.79
N LEU A 10 34.94 -27.18 9.68
CA LEU A 10 33.91 -26.27 9.15
C LEU A 10 33.85 -26.27 7.61
N ALA A 11 34.94 -26.63 6.93
CA ALA A 11 34.99 -26.73 5.46
C ALA A 11 33.95 -27.71 4.88
N ASN A 12 33.58 -28.76 5.63
CA ASN A 12 32.54 -29.71 5.25
C ASN A 12 31.11 -29.20 5.52
N ALA A 13 30.97 -28.11 6.28
CA ALA A 13 29.69 -27.50 6.65
C ALA A 13 29.47 -26.13 5.99
N TRP A 14 30.43 -25.68 5.18
CA TRP A 14 30.24 -24.50 4.35
C TRP A 14 29.07 -24.76 3.38
N PRO A 15 28.19 -23.78 3.12
CA PRO A 15 27.08 -23.94 2.19
C PRO A 15 27.58 -23.89 0.74
N VAL A 16 28.49 -24.81 0.37
CA VAL A 16 29.06 -24.95 -0.99
C VAL A 16 27.95 -25.20 -2.01
N ASN A 17 26.82 -25.73 -1.57
CA ASN A 17 25.65 -25.99 -2.41
C ASN A 17 24.76 -24.74 -2.62
N ASP A 18 24.81 -23.75 -1.72
CA ASP A 18 23.95 -22.55 -1.77
C ASP A 18 24.72 -21.32 -2.29
N ILE A 19 26.05 -21.33 -2.20
CA ILE A 19 26.95 -20.34 -2.80
C ILE A 19 27.61 -20.96 -4.02
N ASP A 20 27.13 -20.65 -5.23
CA ASP A 20 27.82 -21.04 -6.46
C ASP A 20 29.03 -20.13 -6.66
N THR A 21 30.21 -20.66 -6.40
CA THR A 21 31.45 -19.93 -6.64
C THR A 21 31.98 -20.15 -8.05
N SER A 22 31.19 -20.75 -8.93
CA SER A 22 31.67 -21.33 -10.18
C SER A 22 30.94 -20.72 -11.37
N PHE A 23 31.32 -19.48 -11.76
CA PHE A 23 31.11 -19.09 -13.16
C PHE A 23 32.27 -18.31 -13.80
N PRO A 24 32.86 -18.83 -14.90
CA PRO A 24 32.57 -20.15 -15.46
C PRO A 24 32.98 -21.24 -14.44
N PRO A 25 32.40 -22.44 -14.52
CA PRO A 25 32.69 -23.51 -13.57
C PRO A 25 34.21 -23.72 -13.47
N SER A 26 34.80 -23.58 -12.29
CA SER A 26 36.18 -24.02 -12.10
C SER A 26 36.21 -25.53 -12.31
N THR A 27 37.01 -26.02 -13.23
CA THR A 27 37.28 -27.47 -13.40
C THR A 27 38.01 -28.09 -12.20
N ASP A 28 38.35 -27.26 -11.22
CA ASP A 28 39.32 -27.48 -10.15
C ASP A 28 38.75 -27.24 -8.74
N GLY A 29 37.46 -26.89 -8.63
CA GLY A 29 36.72 -26.85 -7.36
C GLY A 29 37.12 -25.73 -6.37
N SER A 30 37.80 -24.68 -6.84
CA SER A 30 38.36 -23.62 -5.99
C SER A 30 37.43 -22.40 -5.91
N GLY A 31 36.44 -22.45 -5.01
CA GLY A 31 35.49 -21.36 -4.80
C GLY A 31 36.02 -20.13 -4.04
N LEU A 32 35.15 -19.15 -3.74
CA LEU A 32 35.39 -17.99 -2.85
C LEU A 32 36.19 -18.36 -1.61
N MET A 33 35.89 -19.52 -1.02
CA MET A 33 36.62 -20.01 0.13
C MET A 33 38.07 -20.34 -0.19
N ALA A 34 38.41 -20.95 -1.33
CA ALA A 34 39.80 -21.19 -1.70
C ALA A 34 40.59 -19.88 -1.84
N GLN A 35 39.95 -18.80 -2.32
CA GLN A 35 40.61 -17.50 -2.48
C GLN A 35 40.62 -16.65 -1.20
N LEU A 36 39.54 -16.60 -0.42
CA LEU A 36 39.54 -16.02 0.93
C LEU A 36 40.58 -16.73 1.81
N VAL A 37 40.72 -18.05 1.67
CA VAL A 37 41.72 -18.85 2.39
C VAL A 37 43.16 -18.51 2.00
N ASP A 38 43.40 -18.15 0.75
CA ASP A 38 44.73 -17.79 0.27
C ASP A 38 45.07 -16.30 0.47
N ALA A 39 44.06 -15.44 0.66
CA ALA A 39 44.21 -13.99 0.77
C ALA A 39 43.90 -13.39 2.16
N ILE A 40 43.33 -14.16 3.10
CA ILE A 40 42.96 -13.67 4.44
C ILE A 40 43.74 -14.41 5.52
N ASP A 41 44.39 -13.64 6.38
CA ASP A 41 45.00 -14.11 7.62
C ASP A 41 44.06 -13.89 8.81
N VAL A 42 44.17 -14.77 9.81
CA VAL A 42 43.52 -14.61 11.11
C VAL A 42 44.55 -14.15 12.14
N GLU A 43 44.27 -13.01 12.74
CA GLU A 43 44.97 -12.39 13.87
C GLU A 43 44.15 -12.53 15.16
N ASP A 44 44.83 -12.53 16.31
CA ASP A 44 44.23 -12.48 17.65
C ASP A 44 43.10 -13.52 17.91
N ALA A 45 43.24 -14.71 17.31
CA ALA A 45 42.27 -15.78 17.47
C ALA A 45 42.15 -16.24 18.93
N MET A 46 40.95 -16.16 19.47
CA MET A 46 40.55 -16.70 20.76
C MET A 46 39.56 -17.84 20.56
N THR A 47 39.74 -18.92 21.32
CA THR A 47 38.82 -20.06 21.33
C THR A 47 38.19 -20.19 22.71
N SER A 48 36.89 -20.40 22.75
CA SER A 48 36.13 -20.69 23.96
C SER A 48 35.24 -21.91 23.74
N VAL A 49 34.96 -22.63 24.82
CA VAL A 49 34.01 -23.75 24.82
C VAL A 49 33.01 -23.49 25.93
N ASP A 50 31.73 -23.49 25.59
CA ASP A 50 30.68 -23.25 26.57
C ASP A 50 30.20 -24.56 27.25
N VAL A 51 29.31 -24.41 28.22
CA VAL A 51 28.73 -25.53 28.99
C VAL A 51 27.87 -26.47 28.15
N THR A 52 27.45 -26.05 26.96
CA THR A 52 26.67 -26.85 26.02
C THR A 52 27.57 -27.63 25.05
N GLY A 53 28.89 -27.45 25.15
CA GLY A 53 29.86 -28.05 24.24
C GLY A 53 30.02 -27.27 22.93
N THR A 54 29.43 -26.07 22.82
CA THR A 54 29.61 -25.21 21.65
C THR A 54 31.03 -24.65 21.68
N VAL A 55 31.79 -24.90 20.62
CA VAL A 55 33.11 -24.32 20.41
C VAL A 55 32.94 -23.02 19.63
N THR A 56 33.41 -21.91 20.19
CA THR A 56 33.40 -20.59 19.53
C THR A 56 34.82 -20.11 19.31
N VAL A 57 35.12 -19.72 18.07
CA VAL A 57 36.35 -19.05 17.66
C VAL A 57 35.99 -17.62 17.29
N SER A 58 36.75 -16.66 17.80
CA SER A 58 36.64 -15.24 17.43
C SER A 58 38.02 -14.67 17.21
N GLY A 59 38.14 -13.68 16.33
CA GLY A 59 39.39 -12.95 16.11
C GLY A 59 39.19 -11.89 15.04
N THR A 60 40.29 -11.44 14.46
CA THR A 60 40.28 -10.41 13.42
C THR A 60 40.82 -11.00 12.11
N LEU A 61 40.07 -10.82 11.04
CA LEU A 61 40.46 -11.11 9.66
C LEU A 61 41.27 -9.93 9.12
N THR A 62 42.41 -10.22 8.50
CA THR A 62 43.26 -9.23 7.82
C THR A 62 43.68 -9.74 6.44
N LEU A 63 44.12 -8.85 5.55
CA LEU A 63 44.67 -9.27 4.27
C LEU A 63 46.07 -9.83 4.46
N LYS A 64 46.30 -11.00 3.87
CA LYS A 64 47.62 -11.61 3.81
C LYS A 64 48.58 -10.70 3.05
N ASP A 65 49.76 -10.51 3.63
CA ASP A 65 50.80 -9.58 3.14
C ASP A 65 50.32 -8.11 2.98
N GLY A 66 49.16 -7.74 3.51
CA GLY A 66 48.57 -6.39 3.38
C GLY A 66 48.23 -5.99 1.94
N LEU A 67 47.99 -6.98 1.06
CA LEU A 67 47.70 -6.75 -0.35
C LEU A 67 46.27 -7.18 -0.66
N ALA A 68 45.49 -6.27 -1.25
CA ALA A 68 44.17 -6.60 -1.77
C ALA A 68 44.28 -7.74 -2.80
N PRO A 69 43.47 -8.80 -2.67
CA PRO A 69 43.41 -9.85 -3.69
C PRO A 69 42.91 -9.27 -5.02
N ALA A 70 43.17 -9.99 -6.11
CA ALA A 70 42.51 -9.69 -7.37
C ALA A 70 40.98 -9.75 -7.15
N PRO A 71 40.18 -8.86 -7.79
CA PRO A 71 38.73 -8.84 -7.61
C PRO A 71 38.13 -10.21 -7.96
N THR A 72 37.61 -10.90 -6.94
CA THR A 72 36.99 -12.22 -7.11
C THR A 72 35.49 -12.04 -7.25
N THR A 73 34.98 -12.26 -8.45
CA THR A 73 33.53 -12.19 -8.71
C THR A 73 32.83 -13.44 -8.19
N LEU A 74 31.82 -13.23 -7.35
CA LEU A 74 30.91 -14.21 -6.81
C LEU A 74 29.56 -14.09 -7.50
N VAL A 75 29.04 -15.20 -7.99
CA VAL A 75 27.71 -15.26 -8.57
C VAL A 75 26.83 -16.06 -7.61
N SER A 76 26.13 -15.38 -6.72
CA SER A 76 25.30 -16.04 -5.73
C SER A 76 24.11 -16.75 -6.38
N ARG A 77 23.82 -18.02 -6.02
CA ARG A 77 22.55 -18.68 -6.44
C ARG A 77 21.34 -17.96 -5.85
N ILE A 78 21.55 -17.27 -4.74
CA ILE A 78 20.56 -16.46 -4.04
C ILE A 78 20.20 -15.24 -4.90
N PHE A 79 21.17 -14.67 -5.61
CA PHE A 79 20.99 -13.48 -6.43
C PHE A 79 21.52 -13.73 -7.85
N PRO A 80 20.87 -14.59 -8.65
CA PRO A 80 21.44 -15.14 -9.88
C PRO A 80 21.68 -14.08 -10.97
N SER A 81 21.02 -12.93 -10.87
CA SER A 81 21.18 -11.80 -11.79
C SER A 81 22.26 -10.82 -11.35
N MET A 82 22.79 -10.93 -10.12
CA MET A 82 23.75 -10.01 -9.54
C MET A 82 25.11 -10.69 -9.33
N ARG A 83 26.16 -9.88 -9.25
CA ARG A 83 27.51 -10.36 -8.94
C ARG A 83 28.07 -9.60 -7.75
N PHE A 84 28.83 -10.26 -6.90
CA PHE A 84 29.41 -9.68 -5.70
C PHE A 84 30.92 -9.88 -5.77
N ALA A 85 31.72 -8.83 -5.70
CA ALA A 85 33.17 -8.96 -5.66
C ALA A 85 33.71 -8.48 -4.32
N PHE A 86 34.57 -9.28 -3.69
CA PHE A 86 35.28 -8.83 -2.49
C PHE A 86 36.35 -7.82 -2.92
N ALA A 87 36.22 -6.57 -2.45
CA ALA A 87 37.03 -5.45 -2.87
C ALA A 87 37.59 -4.67 -1.67
N PRO A 88 38.44 -5.31 -0.84
CA PRO A 88 38.99 -4.68 0.35
C PRO A 88 40.06 -3.63 0.02
N ALA A 89 40.16 -2.60 0.87
CA ALA A 89 41.36 -1.78 0.93
C ALA A 89 42.53 -2.60 1.50
N ASN A 90 43.77 -2.21 1.17
CA ASN A 90 44.98 -2.93 1.61
C ASN A 90 45.12 -3.03 3.15
N ASP A 91 44.51 -2.11 3.88
CA ASP A 91 44.47 -2.05 5.34
C ASP A 91 43.18 -2.62 5.95
N TRP A 92 42.36 -3.32 5.16
CA TRP A 92 41.09 -3.90 5.61
C TRP A 92 41.30 -4.85 6.80
N LYS A 93 40.41 -4.69 7.77
CA LYS A 93 40.24 -5.59 8.91
C LYS A 93 38.76 -5.85 9.15
N SER A 94 38.43 -7.05 9.62
CA SER A 94 37.08 -7.38 10.06
C SER A 94 37.13 -8.30 11.27
N ASP A 95 36.31 -8.04 12.27
CA ASP A 95 36.09 -9.04 13.30
C ASP A 95 35.27 -10.20 12.71
N PHE A 96 35.53 -11.40 13.21
CA PHE A 96 34.74 -12.57 12.90
C PHE A 96 34.45 -13.40 14.15
N ARG A 97 33.35 -14.13 14.08
CA ARG A 97 32.99 -15.14 15.07
C ARG A 97 32.44 -16.36 14.35
N ALA A 98 33.02 -17.52 14.61
CA ALA A 98 32.49 -18.80 14.17
C ALA A 98 32.15 -19.66 15.39
N SER A 99 31.00 -20.31 15.37
CA SER A 99 30.63 -21.27 16.41
C SER A 99 30.20 -22.60 15.81
N SER A 100 30.47 -23.68 16.53
CA SER A 100 30.10 -25.04 16.13
C SER A 100 29.57 -25.80 17.33
N ASN A 101 28.46 -26.49 17.13
CA ASN A 101 27.94 -27.47 18.05
C ASN A 101 27.42 -28.67 17.27
N THR A 102 27.76 -29.89 17.71
CA THR A 102 27.33 -31.14 17.07
C THR A 102 25.82 -31.32 17.03
N ALA A 103 25.06 -30.63 17.88
CA ALA A 103 23.60 -30.67 17.94
C ALA A 103 22.90 -29.56 17.13
N SER A 104 23.45 -28.35 17.09
CA SER A 104 22.78 -27.18 16.48
C SER A 104 23.36 -26.73 15.14
N GLY A 105 24.53 -27.20 14.73
CA GLY A 105 25.17 -26.82 13.46
C GLY A 105 26.28 -25.79 13.65
N TYR A 106 26.51 -24.98 12.61
CA TYR A 106 27.61 -24.03 12.56
C TYR A 106 27.10 -22.61 12.30
N THR A 107 27.59 -21.63 13.05
CA THR A 107 27.35 -20.23 12.74
C THR A 107 28.64 -19.55 12.31
N LEU A 108 28.54 -18.60 11.38
CA LEU A 108 29.62 -17.70 11.03
C LEU A 108 29.09 -16.28 11.01
N GLN A 109 29.86 -15.35 11.57
CA GLN A 109 29.63 -13.93 11.47
C GLN A 109 30.94 -13.28 11.04
N VAL A 110 30.87 -12.44 10.01
CA VAL A 110 31.93 -11.54 9.57
C VAL A 110 31.34 -10.15 9.63
N ASP A 111 31.93 -9.28 10.45
CA ASP A 111 31.35 -7.99 10.76
C ASP A 111 31.46 -7.01 9.59
N THR A 112 32.61 -6.95 8.91
CA THR A 112 32.86 -5.97 7.83
C THR A 112 33.41 -6.64 6.59
N LEU A 113 32.56 -6.78 5.58
CA LEU A 113 32.88 -7.37 4.28
C LEU A 113 32.68 -6.32 3.18
N PRO A 114 33.75 -5.65 2.70
CA PRO A 114 33.69 -4.73 1.57
C PRO A 114 33.37 -5.49 0.28
N LEU A 115 32.19 -5.22 -0.27
CA LEU A 115 31.69 -5.83 -1.49
C LEU A 115 31.36 -4.78 -2.55
N ASP A 116 31.76 -5.07 -3.78
CA ASP A 116 31.24 -4.45 -4.99
C ASP A 116 30.10 -5.32 -5.53
N VAL A 117 28.89 -4.79 -5.49
CA VAL A 117 27.69 -5.47 -6.01
C VAL A 117 27.40 -4.97 -7.42
N SER A 118 27.68 -5.79 -8.43
CA SER A 118 27.32 -5.54 -9.81
C SER A 118 25.87 -5.94 -10.07
N ILE A 119 25.07 -4.97 -10.50
CA ILE A 119 23.63 -5.08 -10.73
C ILE A 119 23.37 -4.84 -12.23
N PRO A 120 22.63 -5.72 -12.91
CA PRO A 120 22.42 -5.62 -14.34
C PRO A 120 21.57 -4.41 -14.71
N PRO A 121 21.73 -3.84 -15.91
CA PRO A 121 21.09 -2.59 -16.32
C PRO A 121 19.57 -2.65 -16.45
N ASP A 122 19.00 -3.85 -16.54
CA ASP A 122 17.55 -4.08 -16.53
C ASP A 122 16.97 -3.89 -15.12
N LEU A 123 17.77 -4.17 -14.09
CA LEU A 123 17.39 -4.00 -12.70
C LEU A 123 17.74 -2.59 -12.21
N LEU A 124 19.00 -2.16 -12.40
CA LEU A 124 19.47 -0.84 -11.98
C LEU A 124 20.42 -0.21 -13.02
N ALA A 125 20.08 0.99 -13.47
CA ALA A 125 20.89 1.77 -14.41
C ALA A 125 20.84 3.27 -14.09
N ALA A 126 21.64 4.05 -14.79
CA ALA A 126 21.67 5.50 -14.69
C ALA A 126 20.34 6.11 -15.15
N HIS A 127 20.01 7.26 -14.57
CA HIS A 127 18.84 8.01 -14.99
C HIS A 127 18.95 8.43 -16.47
N PRO A 128 17.86 8.38 -17.26
CA PRO A 128 17.88 8.75 -18.68
C PRO A 128 18.20 10.23 -18.93
N ASP A 129 18.05 11.09 -17.92
CA ASP A 129 18.48 12.49 -17.95
C ASP A 129 19.87 12.63 -17.28
N PRO A 130 20.96 12.84 -18.05
CA PRO A 130 22.31 12.98 -17.53
C PRO A 130 22.48 14.15 -16.56
N ALA A 131 21.66 15.21 -16.68
CA ALA A 131 21.77 16.38 -15.81
C ALA A 131 21.32 16.10 -14.37
N LYS A 132 20.52 15.04 -14.17
CA LYS A 132 20.04 14.60 -12.85
C LYS A 132 20.94 13.55 -12.21
N GLN A 133 21.92 13.01 -12.93
CA GLN A 133 22.80 11.97 -12.40
C GLN A 133 23.67 12.57 -11.28
N GLY A 134 23.53 12.03 -10.08
CA GLY A 134 24.34 12.42 -8.94
C GLY A 134 25.75 11.84 -9.01
N ILE A 135 26.68 12.41 -8.25
CA ILE A 135 28.02 11.85 -8.06
C ILE A 135 28.04 11.17 -6.70
N ASP A 136 27.64 9.90 -6.65
CA ASP A 136 27.97 9.03 -5.52
C ASP A 136 29.18 8.18 -5.90
N LYS A 137 30.31 8.38 -5.21
CA LYS A 137 31.54 7.61 -5.50
C LYS A 137 31.39 6.12 -5.19
N SER A 138 30.43 5.78 -4.34
CA SER A 138 30.19 4.45 -3.84
C SER A 138 29.06 3.74 -4.61
N ILE A 139 28.39 4.44 -5.54
CA ILE A 139 27.37 3.87 -6.43
C ILE A 139 27.65 4.39 -7.84
N VAL A 140 28.15 3.52 -8.70
CA VAL A 140 28.43 3.82 -10.11
C VAL A 140 27.31 3.25 -10.95
N LEU A 141 26.46 4.12 -11.50
CA LEU A 141 25.35 3.70 -12.36
C LEU A 141 25.79 3.61 -13.82
N SER A 142 25.41 2.53 -14.51
CA SER A 142 25.69 2.35 -15.94
C SER A 142 24.63 2.99 -16.82
N ASP A 143 25.03 3.55 -17.96
CA ASP A 143 24.11 4.05 -19.01
C ASP A 143 23.33 2.94 -19.72
N GLY A 144 23.54 1.67 -19.35
CA GLY A 144 22.73 0.53 -19.81
C GLY A 144 23.49 -0.52 -20.62
N ALA A 145 24.79 -0.30 -20.88
CA ALA A 145 25.63 -1.26 -21.63
C ALA A 145 26.40 -2.23 -20.71
N SER A 146 26.54 -1.87 -19.43
CA SER A 146 27.27 -2.64 -18.42
C SER A 146 26.46 -2.75 -17.14
N ASP A 147 26.93 -3.56 -16.20
CA ASP A 147 26.36 -3.58 -14.85
C ASP A 147 26.64 -2.23 -14.15
N SER A 148 25.70 -1.80 -13.31
CA SER A 148 25.90 -0.76 -12.30
C SER A 148 26.59 -1.38 -11.08
N THR A 149 27.42 -0.64 -10.36
CA THR A 149 28.15 -1.15 -9.18
C THR A 149 27.78 -0.39 -7.92
N ILE A 150 27.46 -1.12 -6.85
CA ILE A 150 27.27 -0.59 -5.50
C ILE A 150 28.43 -1.10 -4.62
N SER A 151 29.31 -0.20 -4.21
CA SER A 151 30.43 -0.49 -3.31
C SER A 151 30.04 -0.18 -1.87
N ARG A 152 29.92 -1.20 -1.01
CA ARG A 152 29.49 -1.05 0.40
C ARG A 152 30.18 -2.06 1.30
N GLU A 153 30.22 -1.75 2.59
CA GLU A 153 30.59 -2.69 3.63
C GLU A 153 29.34 -3.42 4.14
N PHE A 154 29.43 -4.74 4.22
CA PHE A 154 28.35 -5.61 4.68
C PHE A 154 28.76 -6.44 5.90
N ALA A 155 27.82 -6.70 6.79
CA ALA A 155 27.90 -7.79 7.75
C ALA A 155 27.32 -9.06 7.10
N LEU A 156 28.07 -10.15 7.15
CA LEU A 156 27.64 -11.48 6.70
C LEU A 156 27.41 -12.35 7.92
N THR A 157 26.19 -12.89 8.06
CA THR A 157 25.90 -13.93 9.04
C THR A 157 25.40 -15.18 8.32
N ILE A 158 25.95 -16.34 8.70
CA ILE A 158 25.45 -17.67 8.34
C ILE A 158 24.97 -18.30 9.64
N GLU A 159 23.67 -18.59 9.73
CA GLU A 159 23.07 -19.25 10.88
C GLU A 159 23.22 -20.76 10.80
N ALA A 160 22.97 -21.43 11.93
CA ALA A 160 23.18 -22.87 12.09
C ALA A 160 22.31 -23.75 11.18
N ALA A 161 21.19 -23.20 10.69
CA ALA A 161 20.30 -23.82 9.72
C ALA A 161 20.68 -23.53 8.25
N GLY A 162 21.82 -22.88 8.00
CA GLY A 162 22.27 -22.47 6.65
C GLY A 162 21.64 -21.17 6.14
N ALA A 163 20.79 -20.50 6.94
CA ALA A 163 20.23 -19.21 6.58
C ALA A 163 21.34 -18.15 6.49
N ILE A 164 21.39 -17.44 5.37
CA ILE A 164 22.35 -16.37 5.10
C ILE A 164 21.67 -15.03 5.29
N ARG A 165 22.37 -14.12 5.95
CA ARG A 165 21.99 -12.73 6.16
C ARG A 165 23.12 -11.83 5.70
N LEU A 166 22.80 -10.88 4.84
CA LEU A 166 23.75 -9.94 4.25
C LEU A 166 23.21 -8.52 4.46
N GLU A 167 23.75 -7.82 5.45
CA GLU A 167 23.27 -6.50 5.88
C GLU A 167 24.31 -5.43 5.58
N SER A 168 23.93 -4.36 4.87
CA SER A 168 24.82 -3.22 4.69
C SER A 168 24.90 -2.39 5.97
N HIS A 169 26.10 -1.98 6.37
CA HIS A 169 26.27 -1.11 7.57
C HIS A 169 25.60 0.25 7.44
N LEU A 170 25.47 0.73 6.21
CA LEU A 170 24.78 1.97 5.87
C LEU A 170 23.62 1.67 4.91
N PRO A 171 22.47 2.36 5.06
CA PRO A 171 21.36 2.23 4.11
C PRO A 171 21.82 2.51 2.68
N ILE A 172 21.34 1.70 1.75
CA ILE A 172 21.64 1.87 0.33
C ILE A 172 20.51 2.69 -0.29
N SER A 173 20.78 3.98 -0.52
CA SER A 173 19.88 4.85 -1.27
C SER A 173 20.53 5.26 -2.58
N VAL A 174 19.80 5.10 -3.68
CA VAL A 174 20.27 5.43 -5.03
C VAL A 174 19.54 6.68 -5.50
N GLY A 175 20.26 7.80 -5.64
CA GLY A 175 19.76 9.03 -6.27
C GLY A 175 19.63 8.87 -7.80
N PRO A 176 19.03 9.84 -8.52
CA PRO A 176 18.27 9.61 -9.75
C PRO A 176 18.81 8.47 -10.62
N CYS A 177 17.94 7.49 -10.87
CA CYS A 177 18.31 6.23 -11.51
C CYS A 177 17.18 5.66 -12.37
N ARG A 178 17.41 4.49 -12.96
CA ARG A 178 16.40 3.66 -13.58
C ARG A 178 16.33 2.34 -12.82
N ILE A 179 15.16 1.98 -12.30
CA ILE A 179 14.90 0.73 -11.59
C ILE A 179 13.84 -0.07 -12.36
N PHE A 180 14.10 -1.34 -12.65
CA PHE A 180 13.20 -2.18 -13.49
C PHE A 180 12.85 -1.53 -14.85
N GLY A 181 13.79 -0.80 -15.44
CA GLY A 181 13.56 -0.03 -16.66
C GLY A 181 12.73 1.26 -16.50
N LEU A 182 12.23 1.57 -15.30
CA LEU A 182 11.44 2.77 -15.02
C LEU A 182 12.32 3.90 -14.43
N PRO A 183 12.18 5.15 -14.91
CA PRO A 183 12.91 6.26 -14.33
C PRO A 183 12.41 6.55 -12.90
N ALA A 184 13.35 6.76 -11.98
CA ALA A 184 13.10 7.05 -10.58
C ALA A 184 13.94 8.25 -10.12
N LYS A 185 13.33 9.14 -9.34
CA LYS A 185 14.05 10.22 -8.65
C LYS A 185 14.97 9.65 -7.58
N ALA A 186 14.53 8.60 -6.90
CA ALA A 186 15.33 7.89 -5.92
C ALA A 186 14.78 6.49 -5.63
N VAL A 187 15.69 5.60 -5.23
CA VAL A 187 15.37 4.34 -4.56
C VAL A 187 15.90 4.42 -3.14
N HIS A 188 15.03 4.19 -2.16
CA HIS A 188 15.33 4.31 -0.74
C HIS A 188 15.45 2.94 -0.08
N ASP A 189 16.49 2.77 0.72
CA ASP A 189 16.72 1.59 1.55
C ASP A 189 16.63 0.28 0.76
N LEU A 190 17.47 0.15 -0.28
CA LEU A 190 17.67 -1.10 -1.01
C LEU A 190 18.31 -2.12 -0.07
N ARG A 191 17.67 -3.29 0.08
CA ARG A 191 18.14 -4.38 0.92
C ARG A 191 18.21 -5.71 0.17
N PHE A 192 19.18 -6.53 0.53
CA PHE A 192 19.36 -7.88 0.00
C PHE A 192 18.71 -8.89 0.96
N VAL A 193 17.61 -9.49 0.54
CA VAL A 193 16.90 -10.51 1.32
C VAL A 193 17.46 -11.88 0.94
N ALA A 194 18.57 -12.27 1.57
CA ALA A 194 19.23 -13.52 1.23
C ALA A 194 18.43 -14.76 1.66
N SER A 195 17.71 -14.68 2.78
CA SER A 195 16.87 -15.77 3.31
C SER A 195 15.42 -15.32 3.44
N PRO A 196 14.53 -15.58 2.46
CA PRO A 196 13.13 -15.16 2.54
C PRO A 196 12.39 -15.65 3.80
N ALA A 197 12.75 -16.83 4.31
CA ALA A 197 12.19 -17.38 5.56
C ALA A 197 12.58 -16.58 6.84
N ARG A 198 13.61 -15.73 6.77
CA ARG A 198 14.08 -14.85 7.85
C ARG A 198 13.68 -13.40 7.66
N ALA A 199 13.24 -13.01 6.46
CA ALA A 199 12.92 -11.62 6.11
C ALA A 199 12.04 -10.91 7.14
N ARG A 200 11.05 -11.58 7.75
CA ARG A 200 10.17 -11.00 8.77
C ARG A 200 10.90 -10.56 10.04
N ALA A 201 12.02 -11.20 10.39
CA ALA A 201 12.86 -10.84 11.53
C ALA A 201 13.89 -9.74 11.18
N GLU A 202 14.24 -9.61 9.90
CA GLU A 202 15.25 -8.67 9.40
C GLU A 202 14.66 -7.32 8.98
N LEU A 203 13.39 -7.33 8.55
CA LEU A 203 12.67 -6.18 8.03
C LEU A 203 11.46 -5.92 8.92
N ASP A 204 11.51 -4.81 9.65
CA ASP A 204 10.52 -4.42 10.65
C ASP A 204 9.14 -4.15 10.06
N TRP A 205 9.11 -3.57 8.85
CA TRP A 205 7.92 -3.26 8.08
C TRP A 205 7.24 -4.46 7.41
N LEU A 206 7.87 -5.64 7.34
CA LEU A 206 7.15 -6.82 6.85
C LEU A 206 6.05 -7.19 7.83
N VAL A 207 4.82 -7.34 7.37
CA VAL A 207 3.70 -7.69 8.26
C VAL A 207 3.36 -9.17 8.30
N ARG A 208 4.00 -9.99 7.46
CA ARG A 208 3.81 -11.43 7.36
C ARG A 208 5.07 -12.14 6.83
N PRO A 209 5.24 -13.46 7.06
CA PRO A 209 6.26 -14.24 6.40
C PRO A 209 6.12 -14.20 4.87
N LEU A 210 7.24 -14.27 4.17
CA LEU A 210 7.26 -14.40 2.71
C LEU A 210 7.00 -15.86 2.31
N ASP A 211 6.31 -16.05 1.19
CA ASP A 211 6.16 -17.38 0.57
C ASP A 211 7.48 -17.77 -0.12
N THR A 212 8.23 -18.64 0.55
CA THR A 212 9.49 -19.19 0.05
C THR A 212 9.33 -19.92 -1.28
N GLY A 213 8.15 -20.46 -1.58
CA GLY A 213 7.87 -21.15 -2.85
C GLY A 213 7.88 -20.24 -4.06
N ALA A 214 7.56 -18.96 -3.88
CA ALA A 214 7.61 -17.96 -4.95
C ALA A 214 9.02 -17.36 -5.17
N PHE A 215 10.02 -17.77 -4.38
CA PHE A 215 11.43 -17.54 -4.66
C PHE A 215 12.02 -18.75 -5.40
N ALA A 216 11.92 -18.73 -6.72
CA ALA A 216 12.36 -19.83 -7.57
C ALA A 216 13.82 -20.22 -7.30
N PHE A 217 14.11 -21.53 -7.37
CA PHE A 217 15.44 -22.11 -7.17
C PHE A 217 16.08 -21.88 -5.79
N GLY A 218 15.27 -21.54 -4.77
CA GLY A 218 15.81 -21.18 -3.45
C GLY A 218 16.53 -19.83 -3.44
N GLY A 219 16.21 -18.96 -4.41
CA GLY A 219 16.77 -17.62 -4.52
C GLY A 219 16.35 -16.69 -3.37
N GLY A 220 17.02 -15.55 -3.28
CA GLY A 220 16.68 -14.44 -2.41
C GLY A 220 15.85 -13.37 -3.11
N GLY A 221 15.69 -12.25 -2.44
CA GLY A 221 14.89 -11.12 -2.88
C GLY A 221 15.56 -9.77 -2.72
N LEU A 222 14.91 -8.77 -3.28
CA LEU A 222 15.25 -7.37 -3.08
C LEU A 222 14.15 -6.71 -2.25
N GLY A 223 14.56 -6.03 -1.18
CA GLY A 223 13.72 -5.16 -0.38
C GLY A 223 13.94 -3.70 -0.75
N PHE A 224 12.89 -2.90 -0.73
CA PHE A 224 12.96 -1.46 -0.96
C PHE A 224 12.10 -0.76 0.10
N GLY A 225 12.67 0.18 0.84
CA GLY A 225 11.89 1.06 1.72
C GLY A 225 10.93 1.94 0.92
N GLY A 226 11.37 2.44 -0.24
CA GLY A 226 10.51 3.17 -1.17
C GLY A 226 11.15 3.44 -2.54
N ILE A 227 10.32 3.58 -3.57
CA ILE A 227 10.74 3.94 -4.92
C ILE A 227 9.96 5.19 -5.35
N ASP A 228 10.65 6.33 -5.44
CA ASP A 228 10.07 7.57 -5.96
C ASP A 228 10.25 7.61 -7.49
N LEU A 229 9.17 7.34 -8.22
CA LEU A 229 9.17 7.32 -9.68
C LEU A 229 9.30 8.73 -10.27
N ASP A 230 10.13 8.88 -11.32
CA ASP A 230 10.26 10.15 -12.05
C ASP A 230 9.29 10.19 -13.25
N TRP A 231 8.14 10.81 -13.02
CA TRP A 231 7.11 11.01 -14.03
C TRP A 231 7.40 12.16 -15.02
N THR A 232 8.51 12.89 -14.84
CA THR A 232 8.83 14.09 -15.62
C THR A 232 9.69 13.79 -16.85
N VAL A 233 10.19 12.56 -16.99
CA VAL A 233 11.02 12.15 -18.13
C VAL A 233 10.17 12.06 -19.39
N HIS A 234 10.30 13.05 -20.27
CA HIS A 234 9.57 13.12 -21.54
C HIS A 234 9.80 11.86 -22.41
N GLY A 235 8.72 11.34 -22.98
CA GLY A 235 8.75 10.13 -23.83
C GLY A 235 8.90 8.81 -23.07
N SER A 236 8.94 8.83 -21.74
CA SER A 236 8.88 7.61 -20.93
C SER A 236 7.45 7.07 -20.80
N ALA A 237 7.33 5.75 -20.57
CA ALA A 237 6.04 5.12 -20.31
C ALA A 237 5.31 5.73 -19.10
N LEU A 238 6.07 6.20 -18.09
CA LEU A 238 5.52 6.87 -16.92
C LEU A 238 4.95 8.25 -17.29
N ALA A 239 5.69 9.09 -18.01
CA ALA A 239 5.18 10.39 -18.44
C ALA A 239 3.92 10.26 -19.31
N ASP A 240 3.89 9.26 -20.22
CA ASP A 240 2.72 8.96 -21.02
C ASP A 240 1.54 8.48 -20.17
N LEU A 241 1.79 7.61 -19.19
CA LEU A 241 0.77 7.14 -18.25
C LEU A 241 0.21 8.31 -17.41
N ARG A 242 1.08 9.17 -16.87
CA ARG A 242 0.68 10.39 -16.13
C ARG A 242 -0.23 11.27 -16.97
N LYS A 243 0.14 11.51 -18.24
CA LYS A 243 -0.63 12.32 -19.17
C LYS A 243 -1.99 11.70 -19.48
N ARG A 244 -2.03 10.38 -19.73
CA ARG A 244 -3.29 9.65 -20.00
C ARG A 244 -4.21 9.67 -18.79
N LEU A 245 -3.67 9.40 -17.61
CA LEU A 245 -4.43 9.37 -16.36
C LEU A 245 -4.72 10.78 -15.80
N ARG A 246 -4.20 11.84 -16.42
CA ARG A 246 -4.28 13.23 -15.95
C ARG A 246 -3.98 13.34 -14.45
N ILE A 247 -2.96 12.61 -13.98
CA ILE A 247 -2.58 12.60 -12.57
C ILE A 247 -2.18 14.03 -12.19
N ARG A 248 -2.86 14.55 -11.17
CA ARG A 248 -2.66 15.90 -10.66
C ARG A 248 -1.25 16.06 -10.07
N GLU A 249 -0.84 17.30 -9.82
CA GLU A 249 0.48 17.58 -9.26
C GLU A 249 0.60 17.17 -7.79
N ASP A 250 -0.51 17.19 -7.05
CA ASP A 250 -0.60 16.78 -5.64
C ASP A 250 -0.91 15.29 -5.48
N ALA A 251 -0.94 14.50 -6.55
CA ALA A 251 -1.13 13.06 -6.50
C ALA A 251 0.18 12.33 -6.76
N GLU A 252 0.54 11.43 -5.86
CA GLU A 252 1.75 10.64 -5.90
C GLU A 252 1.42 9.16 -6.08
N PHE A 253 2.20 8.48 -6.92
CA PHE A 253 2.19 7.03 -6.97
C PHE A 253 3.18 6.47 -5.96
N VAL A 254 2.73 5.51 -5.18
CA VAL A 254 3.44 4.95 -4.04
C VAL A 254 3.91 3.56 -4.38
N LEU A 255 5.19 3.31 -4.13
CA LEU A 255 5.82 2.01 -4.12
C LEU A 255 6.71 1.95 -2.88
N GLU A 256 6.15 1.53 -1.76
CA GLU A 256 6.80 1.53 -0.45
C GLU A 256 6.85 0.12 0.14
N GLU A 257 7.84 -0.14 0.99
CA GLU A 257 7.96 -1.39 1.77
C GLU A 257 7.84 -2.64 0.90
N LEU A 258 8.55 -2.64 -0.23
CA LEU A 258 8.41 -3.61 -1.30
C LEU A 258 9.39 -4.76 -1.10
N VAL A 259 8.93 -6.02 -1.16
CA VAL A 259 9.82 -7.19 -1.33
C VAL A 259 9.47 -7.95 -2.58
N LEU A 260 10.48 -8.16 -3.42
CA LEU A 260 10.38 -8.86 -4.69
C LEU A 260 11.36 -10.04 -4.72
N PRO A 261 11.00 -11.18 -5.32
CA PRO A 261 11.98 -12.18 -5.76
C PRO A 261 12.98 -11.57 -6.74
N SER A 262 14.26 -11.98 -6.67
CA SER A 262 15.32 -11.43 -7.54
C SER A 262 15.18 -11.82 -9.01
N VAL A 263 14.39 -12.86 -9.32
CA VAL A 263 14.20 -13.41 -10.68
C VAL A 263 12.88 -12.99 -11.30
N ILE A 264 11.81 -12.93 -10.49
CA ILE A 264 10.45 -12.63 -10.94
C ILE A 264 10.00 -11.36 -10.23
N PRO A 265 9.74 -10.25 -10.95
CA PRO A 265 9.42 -8.96 -10.35
C PRO A 265 7.94 -8.87 -9.91
N VAL A 266 7.42 -9.93 -9.29
CA VAL A 266 6.09 -9.92 -8.68
C VAL A 266 6.25 -9.71 -7.18
N PRO A 267 5.78 -8.58 -6.63
CA PRO A 267 5.90 -8.31 -5.20
C PRO A 267 5.19 -9.35 -4.35
N GLN A 268 5.85 -9.80 -3.29
CA GLN A 268 5.22 -10.62 -2.24
C GLN A 268 4.73 -9.81 -1.05
N HIS A 269 5.33 -8.63 -0.87
CA HIS A 269 5.00 -7.62 0.12
C HIS A 269 5.18 -6.25 -0.52
N GLY A 270 4.36 -5.29 -0.14
CA GLY A 270 4.41 -3.92 -0.66
C GLY A 270 3.18 -3.11 -0.31
N ASN A 271 3.38 -1.80 -0.30
CA ASN A 271 2.36 -0.78 -0.32
C ASN A 271 2.38 -0.10 -1.69
N ILE A 272 1.29 -0.25 -2.45
CA ILE A 272 1.19 0.18 -3.86
C ILE A 272 -0.10 0.95 -4.06
N GLY A 273 -0.03 2.13 -4.66
CA GLY A 273 -1.25 2.88 -5.00
C GLY A 273 -1.02 4.35 -5.27
N LEU A 274 -2.07 5.13 -5.04
CA LEU A 274 -2.12 6.57 -5.20
C LEU A 274 -2.41 7.22 -3.86
N ARG A 275 -1.72 8.32 -3.56
CA ARG A 275 -1.94 9.13 -2.36
C ARG A 275 -1.77 10.61 -2.67
N LYS A 276 -2.30 11.48 -1.81
CA LYS A 276 -2.00 12.90 -1.88
C LYS A 276 -0.59 13.17 -1.37
N SER A 277 0.13 14.08 -2.01
CA SER A 277 1.33 14.67 -1.42
C SER A 277 0.90 15.44 -0.17
N LEU A 278 1.49 15.16 0.98
CA LEU A 278 1.16 15.89 2.22
C LEU A 278 2.09 17.07 2.38
N ASP A 279 1.51 18.25 2.50
CA ASP A 279 2.25 19.39 3.03
C ASP A 279 2.44 19.22 4.55
N PRO A 280 3.55 19.73 5.13
CA PRO A 280 3.76 19.69 6.57
C PRO A 280 2.58 20.32 7.35
N GLY A 281 1.92 19.53 8.19
CA GLY A 281 0.78 19.96 9.02
C GLY A 281 -0.59 19.53 8.51
N GLU A 282 -0.66 18.89 7.34
CA GLU A 282 -1.90 18.27 6.84
C GLU A 282 -2.25 16.96 7.59
N SER A 283 -3.55 16.65 7.62
CA SER A 283 -4.06 15.47 8.31
C SER A 283 -3.77 14.20 7.53
N LEU A 284 -3.19 13.21 8.22
CA LEU A 284 -3.02 11.84 7.70
C LEU A 284 -4.36 11.17 7.34
N ALA A 285 -5.49 11.66 7.88
CA ALA A 285 -6.81 11.10 7.59
C ALA A 285 -7.19 11.22 6.11
N ASP A 286 -6.71 12.26 5.42
CA ASP A 286 -7.05 12.54 4.02
C ASP A 286 -5.98 12.06 3.04
N PHE A 287 -4.90 11.45 3.55
CA PHE A 287 -3.71 11.11 2.77
C PHE A 287 -3.98 10.11 1.65
N LEU A 288 -4.88 9.16 1.89
CA LEU A 288 -5.23 8.09 0.94
C LEU A 288 -6.54 8.34 0.19
N THR A 289 -7.10 9.56 0.30
CA THR A 289 -8.39 9.88 -0.33
C THR A 289 -8.35 11.14 -1.17
N PHE A 290 -8.94 11.00 -2.36
CA PHE A 290 -9.22 12.05 -3.31
C PHE A 290 -10.72 12.37 -3.37
N THR A 291 -11.51 12.05 -2.34
CA THR A 291 -12.98 12.20 -2.39
C THR A 291 -13.44 13.62 -2.77
N ASP A 292 -12.79 14.67 -2.27
CA ASP A 292 -13.18 16.05 -2.62
C ASP A 292 -12.82 16.44 -4.05
N ALA A 293 -11.84 15.75 -4.65
CA ALA A 293 -11.38 16.07 -5.98
C ALA A 293 -10.70 14.83 -6.63
N PRO A 294 -11.53 13.89 -7.12
CA PRO A 294 -11.09 12.59 -7.64
C PRO A 294 -10.10 12.72 -8.80
N LEU A 295 -9.32 11.66 -9.03
CA LEU A 295 -8.50 11.56 -10.24
C LEU A 295 -9.41 11.18 -11.42
N VAL A 296 -9.42 12.02 -12.46
CA VAL A 296 -10.36 11.88 -13.59
C VAL A 296 -9.63 11.58 -14.88
N VAL A 297 -9.96 10.45 -15.50
CA VAL A 297 -9.45 9.99 -16.78
C VAL A 297 -10.58 10.08 -17.81
N PRO A 298 -10.49 10.95 -18.83
CA PRO A 298 -11.51 11.05 -19.86
C PRO A 298 -11.57 9.76 -20.69
N LEU A 299 -12.79 9.27 -20.92
CA LEU A 299 -13.11 8.12 -21.76
C LEU A 299 -13.88 8.62 -23.00
N GLY A 300 -13.18 9.35 -23.88
CA GLY A 300 -13.81 10.06 -24.99
C GLY A 300 -14.42 11.40 -24.57
N ASP A 301 -15.47 11.83 -25.27
CA ASP A 301 -16.04 13.17 -25.13
C ASP A 301 -17.14 13.28 -24.06
N SER A 302 -17.79 12.16 -23.70
CA SER A 302 -18.99 12.14 -22.85
C SER A 302 -18.86 11.30 -21.59
N ALA A 303 -17.75 10.58 -21.39
CA ALA A 303 -17.54 9.72 -20.24
C ALA A 303 -16.19 9.99 -19.57
N GLN A 304 -16.12 9.73 -18.27
CA GLN A 304 -14.92 9.88 -17.47
C GLN A 304 -14.84 8.76 -16.42
N LEU A 305 -13.69 8.11 -16.33
CA LEU A 305 -13.34 7.25 -15.20
C LEU A 305 -12.85 8.15 -14.06
N PHE A 306 -13.38 7.98 -12.86
CA PHE A 306 -12.90 8.66 -11.67
C PHE A 306 -12.36 7.65 -10.64
N LEU A 307 -11.31 8.04 -9.93
CA LEU A 307 -10.73 7.28 -8.83
C LEU A 307 -10.65 8.19 -7.60
N SER A 308 -11.38 7.82 -6.55
CA SER A 308 -11.41 8.52 -5.27
C SER A 308 -10.44 7.90 -4.28
N LYS A 309 -10.24 6.59 -4.32
CA LYS A 309 -9.26 5.86 -3.50
C LYS A 309 -8.70 4.68 -4.30
N LEU A 310 -7.39 4.52 -4.30
CA LEU A 310 -6.72 3.35 -4.88
C LEU A 310 -5.42 3.11 -4.15
N PHE A 311 -5.44 2.23 -3.16
CA PHE A 311 -4.26 1.88 -2.37
C PHE A 311 -4.34 0.43 -1.91
N PHE A 312 -3.22 -0.27 -1.96
CA PHE A 312 -3.09 -1.61 -1.45
C PHE A 312 -1.90 -1.66 -0.50
N ALA A 313 -2.15 -2.00 0.76
CA ALA A 313 -1.12 -2.39 1.71
C ALA A 313 -1.16 -3.90 1.89
N THR A 314 0.00 -4.55 1.98
CA THR A 314 0.01 -5.99 2.24
C THR A 314 -0.63 -6.26 3.62
N PRO A 315 -1.65 -7.14 3.71
CA PRO A 315 -2.32 -7.39 4.97
C PRO A 315 -1.48 -8.29 5.88
N ARG A 316 -1.72 -8.17 7.19
CA ARG A 316 -1.09 -8.99 8.23
C ARG A 316 -1.37 -10.47 8.01
N GLU A 317 -0.49 -11.32 8.55
CA GLU A 317 -0.70 -12.76 8.54
C GLU A 317 -2.05 -13.13 9.19
N GLY A 318 -2.81 -13.99 8.52
CA GLY A 318 -4.14 -14.41 8.96
C GLY A 318 -5.27 -13.41 8.70
N ALA A 319 -4.98 -12.22 8.17
CA ALA A 319 -6.00 -11.28 7.71
C ALA A 319 -6.36 -11.55 6.24
N ASP A 320 -7.61 -11.27 5.88
CA ASP A 320 -8.09 -11.41 4.51
C ASP A 320 -7.42 -10.40 3.57
N TRP A 321 -7.26 -10.77 2.30
CA TRP A 321 -6.54 -9.95 1.31
C TRP A 321 -7.16 -8.56 1.11
N TRP A 322 -8.49 -8.44 1.23
CA TRP A 322 -9.22 -7.19 1.04
C TRP A 322 -9.02 -6.21 2.19
N SER A 323 -8.58 -6.65 3.37
CA SER A 323 -8.30 -5.76 4.51
C SER A 323 -7.15 -4.78 4.24
N GLY A 324 -6.30 -5.10 3.25
CA GLY A 324 -5.24 -4.23 2.76
C GLY A 324 -5.65 -3.34 1.60
N LEU A 325 -6.81 -3.58 0.98
CA LEU A 325 -7.27 -2.84 -0.19
C LEU A 325 -8.11 -1.64 0.25
N THR A 326 -7.82 -0.47 -0.32
CA THR A 326 -8.68 0.72 -0.29
C THR A 326 -9.00 1.08 -1.74
N LEU A 327 -10.25 0.92 -2.14
CA LEU A 327 -10.69 1.09 -3.52
C LEU A 327 -12.01 1.83 -3.53
N GLU A 328 -12.07 2.96 -4.22
CA GLU A 328 -13.30 3.67 -4.58
C GLU A 328 -13.09 4.36 -5.92
N GLY A 329 -13.92 4.02 -6.90
CA GLY A 329 -13.85 4.62 -8.23
C GLY A 329 -15.01 4.19 -9.11
N GLY A 330 -15.16 4.82 -10.26
CA GLY A 330 -16.32 4.59 -11.09
C GLY A 330 -16.22 5.26 -12.45
N VAL A 331 -17.29 5.14 -13.23
CA VAL A 331 -17.44 5.84 -14.50
C VAL A 331 -18.62 6.77 -14.39
N ALA A 332 -18.41 8.03 -14.71
CA ALA A 332 -19.47 9.01 -14.89
C ALA A 332 -19.61 9.34 -16.37
N TRP A 333 -20.83 9.52 -16.86
CA TRP A 333 -21.08 9.93 -18.23
C TRP A 333 -22.30 10.84 -18.32
N SER A 334 -22.25 11.76 -19.27
CA SER A 334 -23.37 12.64 -19.58
C SER A 334 -24.00 12.20 -20.89
N ASP A 335 -25.32 12.10 -20.93
CA ASP A 335 -26.06 11.85 -22.17
C ASP A 335 -26.38 13.16 -22.92
N GLY A 336 -25.91 14.31 -22.41
CA GLY A 336 -26.07 15.63 -23.05
C GLY A 336 -27.49 16.19 -23.02
N THR A 337 -28.52 15.34 -22.95
CA THR A 337 -29.93 15.72 -22.77
C THR A 337 -30.50 15.20 -21.46
N ASP A 338 -30.18 13.96 -21.08
CA ASP A 338 -30.90 13.20 -20.05
C ASP A 338 -30.27 13.27 -18.64
N GLY A 339 -29.32 14.18 -18.42
CA GLY A 339 -28.57 14.31 -17.16
C GLY A 339 -27.31 13.45 -17.08
N ASP A 340 -26.73 13.41 -15.88
CA ASP A 340 -25.45 12.76 -15.62
C ASP A 340 -25.68 11.43 -14.90
N PHE A 341 -25.05 10.37 -15.42
CA PHE A 341 -25.07 9.04 -14.85
C PHE A 341 -23.73 8.69 -14.22
N GLU A 342 -23.77 7.86 -13.18
CA GLU A 342 -22.59 7.42 -12.46
C GLU A 342 -22.72 5.96 -12.04
N LEU A 343 -21.69 5.16 -12.31
CA LEU A 343 -21.52 3.81 -11.80
C LEU A 343 -20.24 3.76 -10.95
N GLU A 344 -20.37 3.57 -9.65
CA GLU A 344 -19.27 3.47 -8.69
C GLU A 344 -19.11 2.03 -8.19
N LEU A 345 -17.87 1.59 -8.05
CA LEU A 345 -17.45 0.40 -7.33
C LEU A 345 -16.53 0.82 -6.18
N GLY A 346 -16.77 0.30 -4.98
CA GLY A 346 -15.87 0.56 -3.86
C GLY A 346 -15.86 -0.53 -2.82
N LEU A 347 -14.76 -0.60 -2.05
CA LEU A 347 -14.66 -1.35 -0.82
C LEU A 347 -14.83 -0.37 0.34
N ILE A 348 -16.01 -0.39 0.94
CA ILE A 348 -16.45 0.57 1.97
C ILE A 348 -16.40 -0.10 3.34
N ASP A 349 -16.16 0.68 4.40
CA ASP A 349 -16.06 0.21 5.78
C ASP A 349 -15.05 -0.92 6.01
N GLY A 350 -14.09 -1.09 5.09
CA GLY A 350 -13.03 -2.10 5.13
C GLY A 350 -13.44 -3.52 4.71
N ASP A 351 -14.73 -3.79 4.47
CA ASP A 351 -15.19 -5.14 4.14
C ASP A 351 -16.40 -5.23 3.20
N VAL A 352 -17.05 -4.11 2.83
CA VAL A 352 -18.25 -4.11 1.99
C VAL A 352 -17.88 -3.77 0.55
N LEU A 353 -17.92 -4.76 -0.35
CA LEU A 353 -17.83 -4.50 -1.78
C LEU A 353 -19.18 -3.97 -2.27
N ARG A 354 -19.22 -2.70 -2.67
CA ARG A 354 -20.43 -1.97 -3.03
C ARG A 354 -20.38 -1.52 -4.49
N VAL A 355 -21.49 -1.70 -5.19
CA VAL A 355 -21.79 -1.08 -6.48
C VAL A 355 -22.88 -0.03 -6.26
N SER A 356 -22.67 1.17 -6.78
CA SER A 356 -23.62 2.28 -6.75
C SER A 356 -23.96 2.69 -8.18
N PHE A 357 -25.24 2.90 -8.45
CA PHE A 357 -25.70 3.53 -9.68
C PHE A 357 -26.47 4.78 -9.32
N ALA A 358 -26.07 5.92 -9.90
CA ALA A 358 -26.68 7.21 -9.66
C ALA A 358 -27.06 7.89 -10.97
N HIS A 359 -28.12 8.68 -10.90
CA HIS A 359 -28.57 9.55 -11.97
C HIS A 359 -28.87 10.92 -11.37
N THR A 360 -28.10 11.91 -11.76
CA THR A 360 -28.28 13.30 -11.34
C THR A 360 -29.01 14.04 -12.46
N PRO A 361 -30.30 14.37 -12.28
CA PRO A 361 -31.06 15.08 -13.30
C PRO A 361 -30.54 16.52 -13.47
N PRO A 362 -30.70 17.12 -14.65
CA PRO A 362 -30.27 18.50 -14.90
C PRO A 362 -31.07 19.49 -14.02
N PRO A 363 -30.45 20.59 -13.57
CA PRO A 363 -31.04 21.53 -12.60
C PRO A 363 -32.30 22.27 -13.08
N LEU A 364 -32.68 22.15 -14.35
CA LEU A 364 -33.79 22.87 -14.98
C LEU A 364 -34.74 21.96 -15.80
N GLY A 365 -34.57 20.63 -15.74
CA GLY A 365 -35.35 19.68 -16.55
C GLY A 365 -36.51 19.00 -15.80
N ASP A 366 -37.57 18.64 -16.53
CA ASP A 366 -38.72 17.83 -16.04
C ASP A 366 -38.39 16.33 -15.89
N GLU A 367 -37.10 15.97 -16.01
CA GLU A 367 -36.67 14.60 -16.28
C GLU A 367 -36.72 13.67 -15.07
N ILE A 368 -36.72 12.38 -15.41
CA ILE A 368 -37.18 11.27 -14.59
C ILE A 368 -35.97 10.72 -13.81
N PRO A 369 -36.05 10.60 -12.47
CA PRO A 369 -35.04 9.89 -11.68
C PRO A 369 -34.94 8.40 -12.09
N LEU A 370 -34.03 7.63 -11.50
CA LEU A 370 -33.97 6.17 -11.71
C LEU A 370 -35.34 5.50 -11.56
N ILE A 371 -36.09 5.91 -10.53
CA ILE A 371 -37.48 5.50 -10.30
C ILE A 371 -38.27 6.70 -9.78
N ARG A 372 -39.35 7.08 -10.47
CA ARG A 372 -40.34 8.06 -9.98
C ARG A 372 -41.59 7.33 -9.52
N LEU A 373 -42.02 7.59 -8.29
CA LEU A 373 -43.28 7.12 -7.75
C LEU A 373 -44.19 8.32 -7.48
N ASP A 374 -45.29 8.38 -8.22
CA ASP A 374 -46.33 9.39 -8.07
C ASP A 374 -47.37 8.95 -7.04
N LEU A 375 -47.27 9.49 -5.82
CA LEU A 375 -48.14 9.13 -4.70
C LEU A 375 -49.06 10.30 -4.32
N TRP A 376 -50.32 10.23 -4.74
CA TRP A 376 -51.33 11.28 -4.52
C TRP A 376 -50.78 12.71 -4.73
N LYS A 377 -50.38 13.43 -3.67
CA LYS A 377 -49.84 14.81 -3.70
C LYS A 377 -48.30 14.92 -3.64
N ILE A 378 -47.59 13.80 -3.54
CA ILE A 378 -46.15 13.70 -3.34
C ILE A 378 -45.52 12.94 -4.51
N MET A 379 -44.34 13.38 -4.93
CA MET A 379 -43.44 12.67 -5.83
C MET A 379 -42.28 12.13 -5.02
N VAL A 380 -41.95 10.85 -5.22
CA VAL A 380 -40.80 10.20 -4.61
C VAL A 380 -39.86 9.79 -5.74
N ASP A 381 -38.67 10.38 -5.74
CA ASP A 381 -37.68 10.24 -6.79
C ASP A 381 -36.44 9.50 -6.26
N VAL A 382 -36.22 8.27 -6.68
CA VAL A 382 -35.00 7.52 -6.35
C VAL A 382 -33.92 7.89 -7.35
N PHE A 383 -32.86 8.56 -6.90
CA PHE A 383 -31.80 9.05 -7.79
C PHE A 383 -30.47 8.31 -7.63
N ARG A 384 -30.33 7.50 -6.57
CA ARG A 384 -29.20 6.59 -6.39
C ARG A 384 -29.66 5.28 -5.79
N VAL A 385 -29.11 4.18 -6.27
CA VAL A 385 -29.27 2.84 -5.70
C VAL A 385 -27.90 2.22 -5.45
N ARG A 386 -27.76 1.53 -4.33
CA ARG A 386 -26.51 0.93 -3.86
C ARG A 386 -26.77 -0.50 -3.41
N ALA A 387 -25.97 -1.42 -3.94
CA ALA A 387 -26.00 -2.81 -3.56
C ALA A 387 -24.60 -3.23 -3.13
N GLY A 388 -24.48 -3.91 -1.99
CA GLY A 388 -23.19 -4.33 -1.47
C GLY A 388 -23.24 -5.68 -0.78
N VAL A 389 -22.07 -6.29 -0.66
CA VAL A 389 -21.85 -7.55 0.05
C VAL A 389 -20.69 -7.42 1.02
N SER A 390 -20.89 -7.84 2.28
CA SER A 390 -19.82 -7.94 3.26
C SER A 390 -18.98 -9.19 2.97
N LEU A 391 -17.73 -8.96 2.58
CA LEU A 391 -16.75 -10.02 2.35
C LEU A 391 -16.43 -10.77 3.65
N ARG A 392 -16.44 -10.05 4.78
CA ARG A 392 -16.22 -10.64 6.11
C ARG A 392 -17.34 -11.60 6.50
N GLU A 393 -18.60 -11.24 6.25
CA GLU A 393 -19.72 -12.13 6.58
C GLU A 393 -19.73 -13.37 5.68
N LEU A 394 -19.48 -13.18 4.38
CA LEU A 394 -19.38 -14.28 3.41
C LEU A 394 -18.22 -15.24 3.70
N GLY A 395 -17.17 -14.78 4.37
CA GLY A 395 -16.02 -15.60 4.77
C GLY A 395 -16.27 -16.52 5.97
N LYS A 396 -17.42 -16.43 6.66
CA LYS A 396 -17.73 -17.28 7.82
C LYS A 396 -18.22 -18.67 7.39
N ASP A 397 -17.98 -19.67 8.22
CA ASP A 397 -18.48 -21.05 8.03
C ASP A 397 -20.02 -21.12 7.95
N SER A 398 -20.71 -20.19 8.62
CA SER A 398 -22.17 -20.04 8.57
C SER A 398 -22.50 -18.55 8.41
N PRO A 399 -22.59 -18.05 7.16
CA PRO A 399 -22.87 -16.65 6.91
C PRO A 399 -24.33 -16.32 7.23
N ASP A 400 -24.58 -15.20 7.90
CA ASP A 400 -25.93 -14.64 8.03
C ASP A 400 -26.25 -13.80 6.77
N PRO A 401 -27.20 -14.24 5.90
CA PRO A 401 -27.55 -13.50 4.69
C PRO A 401 -28.03 -12.07 4.97
N GLY A 402 -28.69 -11.85 6.13
CA GLY A 402 -29.14 -10.53 6.54
C GLY A 402 -27.98 -9.60 6.85
N ALA A 403 -26.94 -10.11 7.52
CA ALA A 403 -25.71 -9.36 7.83
C ALA A 403 -24.77 -9.22 6.62
N ALA A 404 -24.88 -10.10 5.62
CA ALA A 404 -24.00 -10.10 4.46
C ALA A 404 -24.40 -9.08 3.39
N ILE A 405 -25.66 -8.66 3.33
CA ILE A 405 -26.21 -7.87 2.22
C ILE A 405 -26.43 -6.40 2.63
N GLN A 406 -26.11 -5.49 1.73
CA GLN A 406 -26.47 -4.08 1.79
C GLN A 406 -27.30 -3.71 0.55
N LEU A 407 -28.44 -3.05 0.76
CA LEU A 407 -29.32 -2.51 -0.27
C LEU A 407 -29.83 -1.15 0.18
N LEU A 408 -29.32 -0.08 -0.42
CA LEU A 408 -29.60 1.30 -0.03
C LEU A 408 -30.07 2.11 -1.23
N ALA A 409 -30.83 3.16 -0.97
CA ALA A 409 -31.28 4.11 -1.97
C ALA A 409 -31.23 5.54 -1.42
N ASP A 410 -30.92 6.49 -2.30
CA ASP A 410 -31.11 7.91 -2.02
C ASP A 410 -32.33 8.40 -2.77
N ILE A 411 -33.19 9.10 -2.04
CA ILE A 411 -34.56 9.39 -2.44
C ILE A 411 -34.84 10.86 -2.17
N ILE A 412 -35.40 11.58 -3.14
CA ILE A 412 -35.93 12.93 -2.93
C ILE A 412 -37.46 12.82 -2.86
N ILE A 413 -38.06 13.48 -1.87
CA ILE A 413 -39.50 13.58 -1.68
C ILE A 413 -39.90 15.03 -1.96
N ARG A 414 -40.80 15.23 -2.93
CA ARG A 414 -41.24 16.56 -3.39
C ARG A 414 -42.76 16.66 -3.45
N GLU A 415 -43.31 17.86 -3.27
CA GLU A 415 -44.73 18.11 -3.56
C GLU A 415 -44.98 18.19 -5.07
N LYS A 416 -46.14 17.70 -5.53
CA LYS A 416 -46.53 17.80 -6.93
C LYS A 416 -46.79 19.27 -7.35
N PRO A 417 -46.22 19.74 -8.47
CA PRO A 417 -46.48 21.08 -8.97
C PRO A 417 -47.99 21.29 -9.24
N GLY A 418 -48.57 22.37 -8.71
CA GLY A 418 -49.95 22.77 -8.99
C GLY A 418 -51.04 22.14 -8.11
N GLU A 419 -50.72 21.18 -7.24
CA GLU A 419 -51.66 20.67 -6.24
C GLU A 419 -51.50 21.41 -4.90
N SER A 420 -52.44 22.30 -4.59
CA SER A 420 -52.47 22.90 -3.24
C SER A 420 -52.78 21.83 -2.18
N THR A 421 -52.06 21.88 -1.05
CA THR A 421 -52.42 21.17 0.18
C THR A 421 -53.66 21.81 0.80
N GLY A 422 -54.80 21.64 0.11
CA GLY A 422 -56.13 21.92 0.65
C GLY A 422 -56.33 21.14 1.95
N ALA A 423 -56.43 21.91 3.04
CA ALA A 423 -56.78 21.57 4.41
C ALA A 423 -57.52 20.22 4.63
N ALA A 424 -56.87 19.29 5.34
CA ALA A 424 -57.52 18.29 6.21
C ALA A 424 -56.55 17.43 7.08
N SER A 425 -55.30 17.84 7.31
CA SER A 425 -54.37 17.08 8.16
C SER A 425 -53.75 18.01 9.21
N ALA A 426 -53.69 17.60 10.48
CA ALA A 426 -53.22 18.38 11.63
C ALA A 426 -51.72 18.79 11.59
N VAL A 427 -51.06 18.65 10.43
CA VAL A 427 -49.65 18.89 10.19
C VAL A 427 -49.50 19.58 8.84
N THR A 428 -48.96 20.80 8.84
CA THR A 428 -48.59 21.52 7.59
C THR A 428 -47.08 21.73 7.60
N ILE A 429 -46.40 21.27 6.56
CA ILE A 429 -44.96 21.45 6.38
C ILE A 429 -44.77 22.63 5.42
N THR A 430 -44.12 23.69 5.89
CA THR A 430 -43.85 24.89 5.08
C THR A 430 -42.40 25.30 5.24
N LYS A 431 -41.68 25.60 4.15
CA LYS A 431 -40.43 26.37 4.21
C LYS A 431 -40.72 27.82 4.59
N ASP A 432 -39.75 28.48 5.22
CA ASP A 432 -39.81 29.91 5.55
C ASP A 432 -39.94 30.83 4.30
N ASP A 433 -39.63 30.33 3.09
CA ASP A 433 -39.65 31.07 1.81
C ASP A 433 -40.86 30.77 0.90
N ASN A 434 -41.87 30.05 1.39
CA ASN A 434 -43.10 29.72 0.64
C ASN A 434 -42.89 28.85 -0.63
N LYS A 435 -41.74 28.20 -0.78
CA LYS A 435 -41.46 27.22 -1.85
C LYS A 435 -42.01 25.83 -1.51
N PRO A 436 -42.30 24.99 -2.54
CA PRO A 436 -42.76 23.62 -2.33
C PRO A 436 -41.79 22.82 -1.46
N PHE A 437 -42.34 21.89 -0.68
CA PHE A 437 -41.56 21.03 0.20
C PHE A 437 -40.66 20.09 -0.62
N GLU A 438 -39.42 19.95 -0.16
CA GLU A 438 -38.43 19.03 -0.68
C GLU A 438 -37.62 18.48 0.51
N ALA A 439 -37.49 17.16 0.60
CA ALA A 439 -36.62 16.49 1.56
C ALA A 439 -35.84 15.38 0.86
N ALA A 440 -34.57 15.22 1.21
CA ALA A 440 -33.74 14.12 0.73
C ALA A 440 -33.63 13.08 1.85
N LEU A 441 -33.86 11.83 1.50
CA LEU A 441 -33.49 10.68 2.31
C LEU A 441 -32.25 10.06 1.69
N VAL A 442 -31.21 9.83 2.49
CA VAL A 442 -29.93 9.27 2.09
C VAL A 442 -29.72 7.96 2.85
N ASP A 443 -29.10 6.98 2.20
CA ASP A 443 -28.82 5.66 2.78
C ASP A 443 -30.08 4.94 3.29
N VAL A 444 -31.22 5.09 2.61
CA VAL A 444 -32.45 4.40 3.04
C VAL A 444 -32.42 2.96 2.57
N GLY A 445 -32.58 2.02 3.51
CA GLY A 445 -32.78 0.62 3.16
C GLY A 445 -32.24 -0.31 4.22
N TRP A 446 -31.56 -1.36 3.76
CA TRP A 446 -30.99 -2.41 4.59
C TRP A 446 -29.46 -2.34 4.55
N ASP A 447 -28.82 -2.18 5.70
CA ASP A 447 -27.37 -2.23 5.87
C ASP A 447 -27.01 -3.34 6.85
N ARG A 448 -26.49 -4.46 6.34
CA ARG A 448 -25.83 -5.52 7.12
C ARG A 448 -26.60 -5.91 8.39
N GLY A 449 -27.86 -6.30 8.22
CA GLY A 449 -28.71 -6.83 9.28
C GLY A 449 -29.60 -5.78 9.95
N LYS A 450 -29.52 -4.52 9.53
CA LYS A 450 -30.22 -3.40 10.17
C LYS A 450 -30.88 -2.49 9.14
N PRO A 451 -32.08 -1.96 9.43
CA PRO A 451 -32.62 -0.86 8.65
C PRO A 451 -31.83 0.42 8.92
N THR A 452 -31.59 1.21 7.87
CA THR A 452 -30.93 2.52 7.95
C THR A 452 -31.66 3.55 7.08
N GLY A 453 -31.39 4.82 7.34
CA GLY A 453 -31.93 5.93 6.58
C GLY A 453 -31.80 7.25 7.33
N ASN A 454 -31.21 8.23 6.67
CA ASN A 454 -31.04 9.59 7.17
C ASN A 454 -31.87 10.55 6.32
N MET A 455 -32.56 11.48 6.96
CA MET A 455 -33.31 12.54 6.28
C MET A 455 -32.59 13.87 6.42
N VAL A 456 -32.14 14.38 5.28
CA VAL A 456 -31.58 15.72 5.15
C VAL A 456 -32.71 16.64 4.70
N MET A 457 -33.14 17.52 5.61
CA MET A 457 -34.08 18.57 5.28
C MET A 457 -33.30 19.85 4.90
N PRO A 458 -33.77 20.63 3.91
CA PRO A 458 -33.22 21.94 3.64
C PRO A 458 -33.37 22.85 4.87
N HIS A 459 -32.37 23.68 5.14
CA HIS A 459 -32.38 24.61 6.28
C HIS A 459 -33.69 25.41 6.34
N GLY A 460 -34.36 25.39 7.50
CA GLY A 460 -35.62 26.13 7.74
C GLY A 460 -36.91 25.35 7.49
N ALA A 461 -36.87 24.02 7.34
CA ALA A 461 -38.09 23.20 7.31
C ALA A 461 -38.81 23.24 8.66
N GLN A 462 -40.05 23.76 8.66
CA GLN A 462 -40.89 23.85 9.85
C GLN A 462 -42.14 22.99 9.68
N LEU A 463 -42.36 22.10 10.64
CA LEU A 463 -43.56 21.30 10.78
C LEU A 463 -44.49 22.00 11.78
N LYS A 464 -45.54 22.65 11.29
CA LYS A 464 -46.49 23.41 12.12
C LYS A 464 -47.53 22.47 12.73
N LEU A 465 -47.52 22.39 14.06
CA LEU A 465 -48.48 21.67 14.90
C LEU A 465 -49.33 22.69 15.65
N SER A 466 -50.40 23.18 15.01
CA SER A 466 -51.32 24.18 15.56
C SER A 466 -50.60 25.47 16.02
N ARG A 467 -50.21 25.57 17.31
CA ARG A 467 -49.54 26.73 17.93
C ARG A 467 -48.01 26.64 18.00
N PHE A 468 -47.49 25.42 17.87
CA PHE A 468 -46.07 25.13 17.90
C PHE A 468 -45.55 24.91 16.47
N ALA A 469 -44.37 25.43 16.16
CA ALA A 469 -43.60 25.08 14.97
C ALA A 469 -42.42 24.21 15.40
N LEU A 470 -42.39 22.96 14.92
CA LEU A 470 -41.24 22.09 15.07
C LEU A 470 -40.27 22.40 13.92
N GLU A 471 -39.14 23.02 14.24
CA GLU A 471 -38.03 23.20 13.31
C GLU A 471 -37.19 21.92 13.34
N VAL A 472 -37.14 21.21 12.22
CA VAL A 472 -36.38 19.98 12.10
C VAL A 472 -35.07 20.31 11.37
N ARG A 473 -33.93 19.98 11.99
CA ARG A 473 -32.61 20.09 11.35
C ARG A 473 -32.15 18.76 10.76
N GLU A 474 -32.36 17.68 11.49
CA GLU A 474 -31.95 16.34 11.08
C GLU A 474 -32.93 15.31 11.65
N MET A 475 -33.27 14.29 10.87
CA MET A 475 -34.02 13.13 11.35
C MET A 475 -33.42 11.87 10.76
N GLY A 476 -33.41 10.76 11.49
CA GLY A 476 -32.85 9.52 10.96
C GLY A 476 -33.23 8.32 11.79
N LEU A 477 -33.10 7.13 11.20
CA LEU A 477 -33.20 5.87 11.92
C LEU A 477 -31.83 5.56 12.53
N VAL A 478 -31.81 5.35 13.84
CA VAL A 478 -30.58 4.98 14.57
C VAL A 478 -30.79 3.63 15.22
N TYR A 479 -29.86 2.72 15.01
CA TYR A 479 -29.86 1.40 15.63
C TYR A 479 -28.86 1.34 16.77
N GLU A 480 -29.35 1.20 18.00
CA GLU A 480 -28.51 1.07 19.21
C GLU A 480 -29.05 -0.04 20.11
N GLN A 481 -28.14 -0.84 20.69
CA GLN A 481 -28.48 -1.89 21.67
C GLN A 481 -29.57 -2.89 21.23
N GLY A 482 -29.65 -3.19 19.93
CA GLY A 482 -30.63 -4.15 19.41
C GLY A 482 -31.98 -3.56 19.01
N ALA A 483 -32.17 -2.24 19.16
CA ALA A 483 -33.41 -1.55 18.84
C ALA A 483 -33.20 -0.41 17.85
N THR A 484 -34.18 -0.22 16.96
CA THR A 484 -34.23 0.88 16.01
C THR A 484 -35.04 2.03 16.60
N TYR A 485 -34.45 3.20 16.71
CA TYR A 485 -35.07 4.43 17.19
C TYR A 485 -35.16 5.45 16.07
N PHE A 486 -36.22 6.24 16.10
CA PHE A 486 -36.33 7.42 15.26
C PHE A 486 -35.71 8.61 15.98
N SER A 487 -34.61 9.12 15.44
CA SER A 487 -33.86 10.27 15.95
C SER A 487 -34.34 11.55 15.30
N VAL A 488 -34.47 12.62 16.08
CA VAL A 488 -34.80 13.97 15.59
C VAL A 488 -33.93 14.97 16.33
N SER A 489 -33.29 15.87 15.59
CA SER A 489 -32.58 17.04 16.10
C SER A 489 -33.24 18.30 15.55
N GLY A 490 -33.48 19.29 16.41
CA GLY A 490 -34.29 20.45 16.02
C GLY A 490 -34.68 21.36 17.17
N GLY A 491 -35.74 22.14 16.98
CA GLY A 491 -36.30 23.01 17.99
C GLY A 491 -37.83 23.09 17.94
N ILE A 492 -38.46 23.29 19.09
CA ILE A 492 -39.90 23.60 19.18
C ILE A 492 -40.03 25.10 19.42
N ARG A 493 -40.76 25.80 18.56
CA ARG A 493 -41.01 27.24 18.63
C ARG A 493 -42.49 27.52 18.90
N GLU A 494 -42.81 28.22 19.98
CA GLU A 494 -44.15 28.77 20.19
C GLU A 494 -44.25 30.12 19.45
N THR A 495 -45.24 30.25 18.57
CA THR A 495 -45.41 31.45 17.73
C THR A 495 -46.55 32.36 18.20
N THR A 496 -47.29 31.95 19.24
CA THR A 496 -48.47 32.65 19.76
C THR A 496 -48.09 33.76 20.74
N ALA A 497 -48.47 35.01 20.45
CA ALA A 497 -48.27 36.11 21.38
C ALA A 497 -49.09 35.88 22.69
N PRO A 498 -48.56 36.24 23.87
CA PRO A 498 -47.29 36.92 24.13
C PRO A 498 -46.08 35.97 24.28
N LEU A 499 -46.28 34.66 24.20
CA LEU A 499 -45.24 33.65 24.44
C LEU A 499 -44.47 33.36 23.13
N LYS A 500 -43.39 34.11 22.91
CA LYS A 500 -42.38 33.77 21.89
C LYS A 500 -41.19 33.10 22.57
N GLY A 501 -40.96 31.82 22.28
CA GLY A 501 -39.83 31.06 22.82
C GLY A 501 -39.49 29.85 21.95
N SER A 502 -38.23 29.41 22.00
CA SER A 502 -37.77 28.20 21.31
C SER A 502 -36.99 27.31 22.27
N ILE A 503 -37.30 26.02 22.28
CA ILE A 503 -36.51 24.99 22.97
C ILE A 503 -35.82 24.15 21.91
N TRP A 504 -34.49 24.07 21.99
CA TRP A 504 -33.67 23.29 21.07
C TRP A 504 -33.27 21.97 21.72
N PHE A 505 -33.25 20.91 20.92
CA PHE A 505 -32.81 19.59 21.32
C PHE A 505 -31.89 19.04 20.23
N THR A 506 -30.81 18.41 20.67
CA THR A 506 -29.81 17.77 19.83
C THR A 506 -29.58 16.41 20.45
N ARG A 507 -29.57 15.37 19.62
CA ARG A 507 -29.15 14.04 20.07
C ARG A 507 -27.64 14.02 20.29
#